data_AF-A0A914S4Q7-F1
#
_entry.id   AF-A0A914S4Q7-F1
#
_cell.length_a   1.000
_cell.length_b   1.000
_cell.length_c   1.000
_cell.angle_alpha   90.00
_cell.angle_beta   90.00
_cell.angle_gamma   90.00
#
_symmetry.space_group_name_H-M   'P 1'
#
loop_
_entity.id
_entity.type
_entity.pdbx_description
1 polymer ?
#
loop_
_entity_poly.entity_id
_entity_poly.type
_entity_poly.pdbx_seq_one_letter_code
_entity_poly.pdbx_strand_id
1 'polypeptide(L)'
;LAPTIPDTVDGFPFIDRDPFIIEDTFPHILFAANQSAAESAVREFEGGRRTLLVSVPSFAKTKSALLINLRTLEVIEQNFTFDDDMIS
;
A
#
# COMPACT_ATOMS: atom_id res chain seq x y z
N LEU A 1 -8.34 7.78 -6.72
CA LEU A 1 -7.54 6.54 -6.52
C LEU A 1 -7.02 6.00 -7.84
N ALA A 2 -7.86 5.82 -8.84
CA ALA A 2 -7.45 5.32 -10.15
C ALA A 2 -7.94 6.28 -11.27
N PRO A 3 -7.18 7.36 -11.57
CA PRO A 3 -7.62 8.41 -12.51
C PRO A 3 -7.69 7.94 -13.96
N THR A 4 -7.13 6.77 -14.27
CA THR A 4 -7.09 6.17 -15.61
C THR A 4 -8.12 5.07 -15.80
N ILE A 5 -9.08 4.92 -14.88
CA ILE A 5 -10.27 4.08 -15.08
C ILE A 5 -11.36 4.96 -15.71
N PRO A 6 -12.04 4.52 -16.78
CA PRO A 6 -11.97 3.17 -17.40
C PRO A 6 -10.95 3.03 -18.55
N ASP A 7 -10.19 4.08 -18.89
CA ASP A 7 -9.36 4.12 -20.10
C ASP A 7 -8.29 3.02 -20.21
N THR A 8 -7.66 2.65 -19.09
CA THR A 8 -6.53 1.69 -19.04
C THR A 8 -6.83 0.39 -18.31
N VAL A 9 -7.88 0.38 -17.49
CA VAL A 9 -8.32 -0.77 -16.70
C VAL A 9 -9.83 -0.73 -16.66
N ASP A 10 -10.47 -1.88 -16.90
CA ASP A 10 -11.91 -2.00 -16.88
C ASP A 10 -12.46 -1.56 -15.50
N GLY A 11 -13.41 -0.63 -15.54
CA GLY A 11 -14.18 -0.21 -14.38
C GLY A 11 -15.58 -0.81 -14.40
N PHE A 12 -16.16 -1.01 -13.22
CA PHE A 12 -17.61 -1.22 -13.14
C PHE A 12 -18.31 0.12 -13.42
N PRO A 13 -19.40 0.15 -14.21
CA PRO A 13 -20.09 1.40 -14.50
C PRO A 13 -20.84 1.90 -13.26
N PHE A 14 -20.38 3.01 -12.69
CA PHE A 14 -21.08 3.74 -11.64
C PHE A 14 -21.68 5.01 -12.24
N ILE A 15 -23.00 5.16 -12.11
CA ILE A 15 -23.75 6.24 -12.78
C ILE A 15 -23.74 7.53 -11.95
N ASP A 16 -23.90 7.41 -10.62
CA ASP A 16 -24.16 8.58 -9.76
C ASP A 16 -22.93 9.04 -8.97
N ARG A 17 -21.95 8.15 -8.75
CA ARG A 17 -20.81 8.41 -7.87
C ARG A 17 -19.60 7.55 -8.26
N ASP A 18 -18.46 8.18 -8.45
CA ASP A 18 -17.19 7.49 -8.66
C ASP A 18 -16.63 6.99 -7.32
N PRO A 19 -16.52 5.65 -7.09
CA PRO A 19 -16.00 5.11 -5.84
C PRO A 19 -14.50 5.32 -5.64
N PHE A 20 -13.77 5.77 -6.66
CA PHE A 20 -12.34 6.02 -6.59
C PHE A 20 -11.99 7.41 -6.07
N ILE A 21 -12.98 8.29 -5.85
CA ILE A 21 -12.76 9.60 -5.25
C ILE A 21 -12.56 9.42 -3.73
N ILE A 22 -11.46 9.98 -3.21
CA ILE A 22 -11.29 10.12 -1.76
C ILE A 22 -12.12 11.34 -1.33
N GLU A 23 -13.18 11.09 -0.58
CA GLU A 23 -14.10 12.14 -0.09
C GLU A 23 -13.72 12.58 1.34
N ASP A 24 -14.72 12.80 2.21
CA ASP A 24 -14.58 13.47 3.51
C ASP A 24 -13.56 12.85 4.47
N THR A 25 -13.27 11.56 4.33
CA THR A 25 -12.33 10.83 5.19
C THR A 25 -11.01 10.62 4.46
N PHE A 26 -9.97 11.34 4.89
CA PHE A 26 -8.62 11.18 4.35
C PHE A 26 -7.89 10.00 5.03
N PRO A 27 -7.27 9.09 4.28
CA PRO A 27 -6.67 7.89 4.86
C PRO A 27 -5.44 8.21 5.70
N HIS A 28 -5.36 7.64 6.91
CA HIS A 28 -4.15 7.71 7.74
C HIS A 28 -3.00 6.88 7.15
N ILE A 29 -3.35 5.79 6.46
CA ILE A 29 -2.42 4.90 5.76
C ILE A 29 -3.04 4.58 4.40
N LEU A 30 -2.28 4.77 3.32
CA LEU A 30 -2.65 4.37 1.97
C LEU A 30 -1.56 3.46 1.41
N PHE A 31 -1.94 2.28 0.92
CA PHE A 31 -0.98 1.29 0.44
C PHE A 31 -1.31 0.78 -0.96
N ALA A 32 -0.26 0.40 -1.69
CA ALA A 32 -0.34 -0.32 -2.96
C ALA A 32 0.32 -1.69 -2.80
N ALA A 33 -0.37 -2.75 -3.21
CA ALA A 33 0.11 -4.12 -3.09
C ALA A 33 0.87 -4.60 -4.34
N ASN A 34 1.55 -5.75 -4.22
CA ASN A 34 2.27 -6.42 -5.31
C ASN A 34 3.34 -5.56 -6.00
N GLN A 35 3.96 -4.64 -5.25
CA GLN A 35 5.01 -3.79 -5.76
C GLN A 35 6.33 -4.55 -5.87
N SER A 36 7.30 -4.01 -6.62
CA SER A 36 8.62 -4.62 -6.81
C SER A 36 9.49 -4.59 -5.55
N ALA A 37 9.28 -3.62 -4.67
CA ALA A 37 10.06 -3.40 -3.46
C ALA A 37 9.20 -2.83 -2.33
N ALA A 38 9.65 -3.07 -1.10
CA ALA A 38 9.10 -2.44 0.09
C ALA A 38 9.58 -0.99 0.18
N GLU A 39 8.63 -0.05 0.24
CA GLU A 39 8.95 1.35 0.49
C GLU A 39 7.86 1.98 1.36
N SER A 40 8.23 3.00 2.12
CA SER A 40 7.25 3.79 2.86
C SER A 40 7.67 5.25 2.96
N ALA A 41 6.68 6.14 2.95
CA ALA A 41 6.90 7.57 3.10
C ALA A 41 5.71 8.21 3.79
N VAL A 42 6.00 9.00 4.83
CA VAL A 42 4.99 9.89 5.40
C VAL A 42 4.92 11.16 4.55
N ARG A 43 3.70 11.52 4.13
CA ARG A 43 3.43 12.76 3.39
C ARG A 43 2.44 13.62 4.15
N GLU A 44 2.71 14.93 4.14
CA GLU A 44 1.82 15.96 4.64
C GLU A 44 1.15 16.66 3.47
N PHE A 45 -0.13 16.97 3.65
CA PHE A 45 -0.99 17.63 2.69
C PHE A 45 -1.63 18.85 3.34
N GLU A 46 -2.24 19.71 2.52
CA GLU A 46 -2.96 20.89 2.99
C GLU A 46 -3.99 20.55 4.06
N GLY A 47 -4.18 21.46 5.02
CA GLY A 47 -5.09 21.26 6.15
C GLY A 47 -4.53 20.37 7.27
N GLY A 48 -3.20 20.19 7.33
CA GLY A 48 -2.55 19.39 8.37
C GLY A 48 -2.78 17.88 8.23
N ARG A 49 -3.25 17.44 7.06
CA ARG A 49 -3.51 16.03 6.78
C ARG A 49 -2.17 15.31 6.60
N ARG A 50 -2.04 14.15 7.25
CA ARG A 50 -0.82 13.34 7.22
C ARG A 50 -1.18 11.90 6.89
N THR A 51 -0.47 11.31 5.93
CA THR A 51 -0.71 9.92 5.49
C THR A 51 0.61 9.19 5.37
N LEU A 52 0.65 7.96 5.88
CA LEU A 52 1.69 6.99 5.58
C LEU A 52 1.37 6.33 4.24
N LEU A 53 2.22 6.56 3.24
CA LEU A 53 2.19 5.86 1.96
C LEU A 53 3.04 4.60 2.06
N VAL A 54 2.51 3.46 1.62
CA VAL A 54 3.19 2.16 1.72
C VAL A 54 3.18 1.41 0.38
N SER A 55 4.35 1.05 -0.10
CA SER A 55 4.56 0.11 -1.19
C SER A 55 4.76 -1.28 -0.60
N VAL A 56 3.74 -2.14 -0.69
CA VAL A 56 3.80 -3.51 -0.17
C VAL A 56 4.37 -4.42 -1.24
N PRO A 57 5.52 -5.09 -0.99
CA PRO A 57 6.17 -5.92 -1.98
C PRO A 57 5.36 -7.18 -2.27
N SER A 58 5.56 -7.75 -3.46
CA SER A 58 5.02 -9.06 -3.82
C SER A 58 5.70 -10.17 -3.01
N PHE A 59 5.02 -10.72 -2.00
CA PHE A 59 5.54 -11.80 -1.15
C PHE A 59 6.08 -12.99 -1.96
N ALA A 60 5.40 -13.40 -3.04
CA ALA A 60 5.84 -14.51 -3.89
C ALA A 60 7.22 -14.29 -4.55
N LYS A 61 7.65 -13.04 -4.69
CA LYS A 61 8.92 -12.65 -5.32
C LYS A 61 9.98 -12.29 -4.29
N THR A 62 9.60 -11.52 -3.26
CA THR A 62 10.54 -10.96 -2.28
C THR A 62 10.66 -11.80 -1.01
N LYS A 63 9.68 -12.66 -0.74
CA LYS A 63 9.51 -13.37 0.54
C LYS A 63 9.53 -12.40 1.72
N SER A 64 8.96 -11.21 1.55
CA SER A 64 8.95 -10.16 2.57
C SER A 64 7.55 -9.62 2.85
N ALA A 65 7.34 -9.18 4.09
CA ALA A 65 6.11 -8.56 4.56
C ALA A 65 6.42 -7.28 5.36
N LEU A 66 5.44 -6.38 5.48
CA LEU A 66 5.59 -5.12 6.22
C LEU A 66 4.79 -5.15 7.53
N LEU A 67 5.45 -4.78 8.63
CA LEU A 67 4.85 -4.56 9.94
C LEU A 67 4.74 -3.06 10.19
N ILE A 68 3.52 -2.59 10.49
CA ILE A 68 3.26 -1.17 10.72
C ILE A 68 2.84 -0.95 12.17
N ASN A 69 3.58 -0.10 12.87
CA ASN A 69 3.19 0.36 14.20
C ASN A 69 2.10 1.44 14.06
N LEU A 70 0.87 1.13 14.43
CA LEU A 70 -0.27 2.05 14.29
C LEU A 70 -0.18 3.30 15.18
N ARG A 71 0.66 3.29 16.22
CA ARG A 71 0.86 4.46 17.09
C ARG A 71 1.89 5.43 16.52
N THR A 72 2.98 4.92 15.96
CA THR A 72 4.13 5.74 15.51
C THR A 72 4.18 5.92 13.99
N LEU A 73 3.45 5.08 13.24
CA LEU A 73 3.55 4.90 11.78
C LEU A 73 4.92 4.41 11.31
N GLU A 74 5.71 3.82 12.21
CA GLU A 74 6.95 3.15 11.86
C GLU A 74 6.68 1.86 11.07
N VAL A 75 7.49 1.62 10.04
CA VAL A 75 7.37 0.47 9.13
C VAL A 75 8.63 -0.37 9.21
N ILE A 76 8.47 -1.66 9.48
CA ILE A 76 9.55 -2.65 9.51
C ILE A 76 9.30 -3.67 8.41
N GLU A 77 10.28 -3.91 7.54
CA GLU A 77 10.24 -5.01 6.59
C GLU A 77 10.78 -6.30 7.24
N GLN A 78 9.97 -7.35 7.23
CA GLN A 78 10.34 -8.67 7.69
C GLN A 78 10.57 -9.59 6.49
N ASN A 79 11.79 -10.12 6.38
CA ASN A 79 12.17 -11.09 5.34
C ASN A 79 12.07 -12.52 5.88
N PHE A 80 11.58 -13.43 5.03
CA PHE A 80 11.41 -14.85 5.32
C PHE A 80 12.31 -15.65 4.38
N THR A 81 13.51 -15.98 4.84
CA THR A 81 14.42 -16.92 4.18
C THR A 81 14.33 -18.28 4.86
N PHE A 82 14.49 -19.34 4.09
CA PHE A 82 14.66 -20.69 4.62
C PHE A 82 16.10 -21.09 4.35
N ASP A 83 16.78 -21.62 5.35
CA ASP A 83 18.06 -22.30 5.16
C ASP A 83 17.76 -23.76 4.80
N ASP A 84 18.17 -24.18 3.59
CA ASP A 84 18.01 -25.57 3.12
C ASP A 84 18.77 -26.59 4.00
N ASP A 85 19.74 -26.13 4.80
CA ASP A 85 20.54 -26.97 5.68
C ASP A 85 19.79 -27.49 6.93
N MET A 86 18.58 -27.00 7.22
CA MET A 86 17.80 -27.43 8.39
C MET A 86 16.95 -28.69 8.17
N ILE A 87 17.01 -29.30 6.97
CA ILE A 87 16.21 -30.49 6.60
C ILE A 87 17.09 -31.66 6.11
N SER A 88 18.40 -31.64 6.41
CA SER A 88 19.34 -32.73 6.11
C SER A 88 19.63 -33.60 7.32
#